data_AF-A0A2E1Q526-F1
#
_entry.id   AF-A0A2E1Q526-F1
#
_cell.length_a   1.000
_cell.length_b   1.000
_cell.length_c   1.000
_cell.angle_alpha   90.00
_cell.angle_beta   90.00
_cell.angle_gamma   90.00
#
_symmetry.space_group_name_H-M   'P 1'
#
loop_
_entity.id
_entity.type
_entity.pdbx_description
1 polymer ?
#
loop_
_entity_poly.entity_id
_entity_poly.type
_entity_poly.pdbx_seq_one_letter_code
_entity_poly.pdbx_strand_id
1 'polypeptide(L)'
;MTDDLDKDARAGLTARPANVTMTRRKADHVLLTERDLDMMTALHDHVVLSFRQIHEKFFPARTIATAMNRLKRIESQGWVERLRIPRLRIEGRRNATGVIFQLSHRGRTMLARARPEVNIFEKCPVLNPHQLDHDLLIADIAEHFKRRFPGQQWTNGRYLSDQNGFKKIPDAVLQRTAADRAIAIELELTGKSARRYRDIVAALRTSPRIEKVIYVTASHAIGRKIMSAIEGYQVPFGHRFRSDFFEFVRLTECLKDIAPAR
;
A
#
# COMPACT_ATOMS: atom_id res chain seq x y z
N MET A 1 66.97 -33.51 -26.49
CA MET A 1 67.87 -34.49 -25.85
C MET A 1 68.06 -34.02 -24.42
N THR A 2 67.39 -34.55 -23.41
CA THR A 2 66.75 -35.86 -23.23
C THR A 2 65.47 -35.70 -22.39
N ASP A 3 64.54 -36.59 -22.68
CA ASP A 3 63.23 -36.78 -22.06
C ASP A 3 63.29 -37.34 -20.62
N ASP A 4 62.11 -37.26 -20.01
CA ASP A 4 61.44 -38.28 -19.19
C ASP A 4 61.47 -38.23 -17.65
N LEU A 5 60.27 -37.88 -17.15
CA LEU A 5 59.36 -38.68 -16.32
C LEU A 5 59.65 -38.95 -14.83
N ASP A 6 58.83 -38.25 -14.03
CA ASP A 6 57.74 -38.80 -13.21
C ASP A 6 57.98 -39.18 -11.73
N LYS A 7 57.03 -38.68 -10.92
CA LYS A 7 56.48 -39.16 -9.64
C LYS A 7 57.08 -38.80 -8.26
N ASP A 8 56.16 -38.13 -7.53
CA ASP A 8 55.73 -38.33 -6.14
C ASP A 8 56.60 -37.81 -4.98
N ALA A 9 56.10 -36.78 -4.28
CA ALA A 9 55.63 -36.92 -2.88
C ALA A 9 55.14 -35.60 -2.25
N ARG A 10 53.83 -35.55 -1.98
CA ARG A 10 53.10 -34.99 -0.81
C ARG A 10 53.77 -33.93 0.09
N ALA A 11 53.20 -32.73 0.08
CA ALA A 11 52.96 -31.87 1.26
C ALA A 11 51.57 -31.21 1.04
N GLY A 12 50.54 -31.41 1.86
CA GLY A 12 50.47 -31.02 3.26
C GLY A 12 49.61 -29.76 3.40
N LEU A 13 48.29 -29.86 3.14
CA LEU A 13 47.32 -28.78 3.41
C LEU A 13 46.02 -29.37 3.96
N THR A 14 45.97 -29.52 5.28
CA THR A 14 44.75 -29.79 6.04
C THR A 14 44.04 -28.47 6.34
N ALA A 15 43.18 -28.02 5.42
CA ALA A 15 42.23 -26.96 5.72
C ALA A 15 41.09 -27.52 6.60
N ARG A 16 41.04 -27.09 7.87
CA ARG A 16 39.91 -27.34 8.77
C ARG A 16 38.67 -26.58 8.25
N PRO A 17 37.48 -27.20 8.15
CA PRO A 17 36.28 -26.45 7.85
C PRO A 17 35.91 -25.58 9.07
N ALA A 18 35.68 -24.30 8.81
CA ALA A 18 35.14 -23.37 9.79
C ALA A 18 33.76 -23.87 10.23
N ASN A 19 33.63 -24.22 11.51
CA ASN A 19 32.35 -24.47 12.16
C ASN A 19 31.51 -23.18 12.09
N VAL A 20 30.63 -23.09 11.10
CA VAL A 20 29.53 -22.13 11.09
C VAL A 20 28.53 -22.65 12.11
N THR A 21 28.64 -22.17 13.35
CA THR A 21 27.63 -22.39 14.37
C THR A 21 26.36 -21.67 13.94
N MET A 22 25.49 -22.38 13.20
CA MET A 22 24.11 -21.97 13.03
C MET A 22 23.46 -21.98 14.41
N THR A 23 23.40 -20.82 15.05
CA THR A 23 22.53 -20.63 16.21
C THR A 23 21.10 -20.82 15.71
N ARG A 24 20.57 -22.05 15.85
CA ARG A 24 19.14 -22.33 15.80
C ARG A 24 18.49 -21.48 16.91
N ARG A 25 18.07 -20.26 16.57
CA ARG A 25 17.15 -19.51 17.43
C ARG A 25 15.92 -20.41 17.59
N LYS A 26 15.60 -20.82 18.82
CA LYS A 26 14.32 -21.45 19.15
C LYS A 26 13.24 -20.56 18.53
N ALA A 27 12.46 -21.12 17.61
CA ALA A 27 11.31 -20.42 17.06
C ALA A 27 10.30 -20.30 18.20
N ASP A 28 10.29 -19.15 18.87
CA ASP A 28 9.16 -18.77 19.72
C ASP A 28 7.93 -18.80 18.83
N HIS A 29 7.07 -19.81 19.00
CA HIS A 29 5.80 -19.85 18.30
C HIS A 29 4.98 -18.62 18.73
N VAL A 30 4.81 -17.67 17.82
CA VAL A 30 4.01 -16.48 18.08
C VAL A 30 2.55 -16.86 17.88
N LEU A 31 1.81 -16.98 18.98
CA LEU A 31 0.35 -17.05 18.93
C LEU A 31 -0.19 -15.69 18.48
N LEU A 32 -0.91 -15.67 17.36
CA LEU A 32 -1.56 -14.47 16.84
C LEU A 32 -2.81 -14.17 17.66
N THR A 33 -3.01 -12.89 17.97
CA THR A 33 -4.25 -12.39 18.58
C THR A 33 -5.16 -11.82 17.49
N GLU A 34 -6.44 -11.64 17.77
CA GLU A 34 -7.38 -10.98 16.85
C GLU A 34 -6.85 -9.64 16.33
N ARG A 35 -6.28 -8.81 17.21
CA ARG A 35 -5.64 -7.55 16.80
C ARG A 35 -4.54 -7.75 15.76
N ASP A 36 -3.72 -8.79 15.89
CA ASP A 36 -2.66 -9.03 14.91
C ASP A 36 -3.23 -9.52 13.59
N LEU A 37 -4.29 -10.33 13.62
CA LEU A 37 -5.02 -10.72 12.41
C LEU A 37 -5.65 -9.49 11.74
N ASP A 38 -6.28 -8.58 12.50
CA ASP A 38 -6.86 -7.34 11.97
C ASP A 38 -5.79 -6.41 11.37
N MET A 39 -4.64 -6.32 12.02
CA MET A 39 -3.47 -5.60 11.49
C MET A 39 -2.97 -6.23 10.19
N MET A 40 -2.92 -7.57 10.11
CA MET A 40 -2.50 -8.28 8.92
C MET A 40 -3.52 -8.15 7.78
N THR A 41 -4.82 -8.16 8.09
CA THR A 41 -5.89 -7.83 7.13
C THR A 41 -5.73 -6.40 6.61
N ALA A 42 -5.43 -5.43 7.47
CA ALA A 42 -5.18 -4.06 7.00
C ALA A 42 -3.91 -3.93 6.15
N LEU A 43 -2.83 -4.64 6.49
CA LEU A 43 -1.62 -4.71 5.66
C LEU A 43 -1.89 -5.37 4.31
N HIS A 44 -2.79 -6.36 4.28
CA HIS A 44 -3.28 -6.95 3.05
C HIS A 44 -4.06 -5.91 2.23
N ASP A 45 -5.15 -5.36 2.77
CA ASP A 45 -6.07 -4.47 2.05
C ASP A 45 -5.39 -3.19 1.54
N HIS A 46 -4.46 -2.65 2.31
CA HIS A 46 -3.77 -1.41 1.98
C HIS A 46 -2.39 -1.62 1.34
N VAL A 47 -1.96 -2.87 1.16
CA VAL A 47 -0.65 -3.29 0.62
C VAL A 47 0.54 -2.97 1.52
N VAL A 48 0.55 -1.78 2.12
CA VAL A 48 1.62 -1.24 2.94
C VAL A 48 1.06 -0.31 4.00
N LEU A 49 1.65 -0.34 5.20
CA LEU A 49 1.39 0.65 6.24
C LEU A 49 2.70 1.10 6.87
N SER A 50 2.76 2.36 7.29
CA SER A 50 3.84 2.87 8.12
C SER A 50 3.72 2.33 9.55
N PHE A 51 4.84 2.32 10.28
CA PHE A 51 4.80 1.99 11.71
C PHE A 51 3.80 2.86 12.48
N ARG A 52 3.73 4.15 12.13
CA ARG A 52 2.80 5.09 12.76
C ARG A 52 1.35 4.68 12.54
N GLN A 53 0.94 4.43 11.30
CA GLN A 53 -0.43 3.99 10.99
C GLN A 53 -0.79 2.71 11.73
N ILE A 54 0.14 1.75 11.80
CA ILE A 54 -0.07 0.52 12.57
C ILE A 54 -0.23 0.82 14.07
N HIS A 55 0.64 1.67 14.62
CA HIS A 55 0.63 2.02 16.03
C HIS A 55 -0.66 2.74 16.43
N GLU A 56 -1.04 3.78 15.68
CA GLU A 56 -2.25 4.57 15.92
C GLU A 56 -3.52 3.71 15.79
N LYS A 57 -3.58 2.81 14.79
CA LYS A 57 -4.78 2.01 14.52
C LYS A 57 -4.94 0.80 15.44
N PHE A 58 -3.86 0.07 15.73
CA PHE A 58 -3.94 -1.22 16.42
C PHE A 58 -3.38 -1.18 17.85
N PHE A 59 -2.55 -0.19 18.17
CA PHE A 59 -1.89 -0.07 19.46
C PHE A 59 -2.08 1.32 20.13
N PRO A 60 -3.25 1.97 20.06
CA PRO A 60 -3.41 3.37 20.45
C PRO A 60 -3.07 3.64 21.92
N ALA A 61 -3.37 2.69 22.82
CA ALA A 61 -3.09 2.79 24.25
C ALA A 61 -1.76 2.15 24.68
N ARG A 62 -0.91 1.73 23.74
CA ARG A 62 0.35 1.03 24.03
C ARG A 62 1.55 1.88 23.64
N THR A 63 2.66 1.66 24.32
CA THR A 63 3.90 2.37 23.97
C THR A 63 4.41 1.93 22.60
N ILE A 64 5.16 2.82 21.94
CA ILE A 64 5.89 2.51 20.69
C ILE A 64 6.76 1.26 20.84
N ALA A 65 7.45 1.12 21.98
CA ALA A 65 8.32 -0.03 22.24
C ALA A 65 7.52 -1.35 22.30
N THR A 66 6.36 -1.34 22.94
CA THR A 66 5.45 -2.51 23.01
C THR A 66 4.97 -2.92 21.61
N ALA A 67 4.50 -1.97 20.81
CA ALA A 67 4.03 -2.24 19.44
C ALA A 67 5.17 -2.75 18.54
N MET A 68 6.35 -2.12 18.61
CA MET A 68 7.52 -2.52 17.83
C MET A 68 8.02 -3.92 18.23
N ASN A 69 8.01 -4.26 19.52
CA ASN A 69 8.38 -5.61 19.97
C ASN A 69 7.38 -6.65 19.49
N ARG A 70 6.08 -6.34 19.45
CA ARG A 70 5.07 -7.23 18.87
C ARG A 70 5.30 -7.45 17.37
N LEU A 71 5.53 -6.37 16.61
CA LEU A 71 5.84 -6.45 15.19
C LEU A 71 7.11 -7.26 14.91
N LYS A 72 8.18 -7.08 15.68
CA LYS A 72 9.41 -7.88 15.55
C LYS A 72 9.17 -9.38 15.72
N ARG A 73 8.27 -9.77 16.63
CA ARG A 73 7.90 -11.17 16.84
C ARG A 73 7.12 -11.73 15.63
N ILE A 74 6.18 -10.95 15.08
CA ILE A 74 5.42 -11.34 13.88
C ILE A 74 6.35 -11.41 12.66
N GLU A 75 7.25 -10.43 12.51
CA GLU A 75 8.31 -10.39 11.49
C GLU A 75 9.23 -11.61 11.60
N SER A 76 9.61 -12.04 12.81
CA SER A 76 10.49 -13.21 12.98
C SER A 76 9.84 -14.54 12.57
N GLN A 77 8.52 -14.59 12.41
CA GLN A 77 7.80 -15.74 11.81
C GLN A 77 7.75 -15.68 10.28
N GLY A 78 8.26 -14.60 9.69
CA GLY A 78 8.23 -14.35 8.25
C GLY A 78 6.85 -13.96 7.73
N TRP A 79 5.92 -13.54 8.60
CA TRP A 79 4.55 -13.17 8.19
C TRP A 79 4.43 -11.74 7.69
N VAL A 80 5.27 -10.84 8.19
CA VAL A 80 5.31 -9.44 7.78
C VAL A 80 6.75 -9.08 7.44
N GLU A 81 6.92 -8.33 6.37
CA GLU A 81 8.20 -7.78 5.95
C GLU A 81 8.32 -6.34 6.41
N ARG A 82 9.47 -6.01 7.00
CA ARG A 82 9.81 -4.66 7.42
C ARG A 82 10.79 -4.04 6.44
N LEU A 83 10.44 -2.89 5.88
CA LEU A 83 11.32 -2.13 5.00
C LEU A 83 11.71 -0.80 5.66
N ARG A 84 13.00 -0.49 5.59
CA ARG A 84 13.56 0.80 6.02
C ARG A 84 13.70 1.69 4.80
N ILE A 85 13.03 2.83 4.83
CA ILE A 85 12.96 3.75 3.69
C ILE A 85 13.67 5.05 4.06
N PRO A 86 14.85 5.34 3.48
CA PRO A 86 15.51 6.62 3.67
C PRO A 86 14.59 7.77 3.24
N ARG A 87 14.53 8.84 4.03
CA ARG A 87 13.83 10.09 3.68
C ARG A 87 12.33 9.95 3.37
N LEU A 88 11.65 8.92 3.88
CA LEU A 88 10.19 8.78 3.79
C LEU A 88 9.49 10.04 4.34
N ARG A 89 8.52 10.60 3.60
CA ARG A 89 7.81 11.81 4.01
C ARG A 89 6.46 11.43 4.58
N ILE A 90 6.41 11.26 5.90
CA ILE A 90 5.13 11.09 6.59
C ILE A 90 4.63 12.50 6.94
N GLU A 91 3.50 12.92 6.36
CA GLU A 91 2.88 14.24 6.60
C GLU A 91 3.81 15.45 6.39
N GLY A 92 4.68 15.39 5.38
CA GLY A 92 5.62 16.48 5.09
C GLY A 92 6.83 16.57 6.02
N ARG A 93 6.88 15.78 7.10
CA ARG A 93 8.09 15.61 7.91
C ARG A 93 9.02 14.59 7.23
N ARG A 94 10.25 15.01 6.95
CA ARG A 94 11.30 14.09 6.48
C ARG A 94 11.85 13.33 7.69
N ASN A 95 11.50 12.06 7.83
CA ASN A 95 12.20 11.19 8.76
C ASN A 95 13.54 10.77 8.14
N ALA A 96 14.62 10.81 8.93
CA ALA A 96 15.94 10.36 8.46
C ALA A 96 15.88 8.94 7.89
N THR A 97 15.06 8.07 8.48
CA THR A 97 14.65 6.77 7.93
C THR A 97 13.26 6.42 8.45
N GLY A 98 12.30 6.24 7.54
CA GLY A 98 10.97 5.72 7.86
C GLY A 98 10.95 4.18 7.90
N VAL A 99 9.95 3.62 8.57
CA VAL A 99 9.73 2.17 8.60
C VAL A 99 8.31 1.89 8.11
N ILE A 100 8.23 1.03 7.11
CA ILE A 100 6.97 0.52 6.56
C ILE A 100 6.95 -1.00 6.73
N PHE A 101 5.74 -1.54 6.67
CA PHE A 101 5.48 -2.97 6.75
C PHE A 101 4.58 -3.39 5.59
N GLN A 102 4.84 -4.58 5.06
CA GLN A 102 4.02 -5.23 4.05
C GLN A 102 3.76 -6.68 4.47
N LEU A 103 2.59 -7.20 4.13
CA LEU A 103 2.28 -8.60 4.36
C LEU A 103 3.08 -9.49 3.38
N SER A 104 3.85 -10.44 3.90
CA SER A 104 4.64 -11.36 3.07
C SER A 104 3.75 -12.39 2.37
N HIS A 105 4.30 -13.16 1.42
CA HIS A 105 3.58 -14.29 0.84
C HIS A 105 3.16 -15.32 1.92
N ARG A 106 4.07 -15.69 2.82
CA ARG A 106 3.78 -16.59 3.95
C ARG A 106 2.72 -16.00 4.89
N GLY A 107 2.76 -14.70 5.12
CA GLY A 107 1.75 -13.97 5.90
C GLY A 107 0.36 -14.05 5.27
N ARG A 108 0.26 -13.89 3.94
CA ARG A 108 -0.99 -14.07 3.19
C ARG A 108 -1.54 -15.48 3.29
N THR A 109 -0.70 -16.50 3.08
CA THR A 109 -1.13 -17.90 3.22
C THR A 109 -1.62 -18.22 4.63
N MET A 110 -0.96 -17.67 5.64
CA MET A 110 -1.39 -17.81 7.03
C MET A 110 -2.73 -17.10 7.25
N LEU A 111 -2.86 -15.85 6.79
CA LEU A 111 -4.07 -15.06 6.93
C LEU A 111 -5.26 -15.72 6.25
N ALA A 112 -5.09 -16.27 5.04
CA ALA A 112 -6.13 -17.04 4.33
C ALA A 112 -6.68 -18.21 5.15
N ARG A 113 -5.82 -18.88 5.93
CA ARG A 113 -6.23 -19.99 6.80
C ARG A 113 -6.92 -19.50 8.07
N ALA A 114 -6.47 -18.39 8.63
CA ALA A 114 -7.01 -17.83 9.87
C ALA A 114 -8.29 -17.01 9.66
N ARG A 115 -8.47 -16.43 8.47
CA ARG A 115 -9.58 -15.56 8.07
C ARG A 115 -10.08 -15.95 6.67
N PRO A 116 -10.77 -17.09 6.48
CA PRO A 116 -11.26 -17.54 5.18
C PRO A 116 -12.23 -16.55 4.49
N GLU A 117 -12.84 -15.65 5.26
CA GLU A 117 -13.72 -14.58 4.80
C GLU A 117 -12.97 -13.42 4.14
N VAL A 118 -11.66 -13.29 4.37
CA VAL A 118 -10.84 -12.27 3.71
C VAL A 118 -10.48 -12.76 2.32
N ASN A 119 -10.85 -11.98 1.30
CA ASN A 119 -10.46 -12.27 -0.07
C ASN A 119 -8.96 -12.00 -0.27
N ILE A 120 -8.14 -13.05 -0.28
CA ILE A 120 -6.68 -12.94 -0.41
C ILE A 120 -6.29 -12.87 -1.88
N PHE A 121 -5.61 -11.79 -2.26
CA PHE A 121 -5.02 -11.69 -3.58
C PHE A 121 -3.70 -12.48 -3.64
N GLU A 122 -3.56 -13.34 -4.65
CA GLU A 122 -2.36 -14.20 -4.79
C GLU A 122 -1.07 -13.39 -4.98
N LYS A 123 -1.17 -12.28 -5.72
CA LYS A 123 -0.01 -11.44 -6.05
C LYS A 123 0.33 -10.49 -4.91
N CYS A 124 1.60 -10.54 -4.46
CA CYS A 124 2.16 -9.47 -3.65
C CYS A 124 2.51 -8.26 -4.51
N PRO A 125 1.91 -7.07 -4.29
CA PRO A 125 2.30 -5.90 -5.05
C PRO A 125 3.71 -5.47 -4.66
N VAL A 126 4.57 -5.30 -5.67
CA VAL A 126 5.92 -4.78 -5.47
C VAL A 126 5.83 -3.29 -5.15
N LEU A 127 6.48 -2.88 -4.06
CA LEU A 127 6.50 -1.49 -3.64
C LEU A 127 7.46 -0.66 -4.49
N ASN A 128 7.03 0.52 -4.90
CA ASN A 128 7.90 1.52 -5.51
C ASN A 128 8.20 2.61 -4.49
N PRO A 129 9.47 2.80 -4.06
CA PRO A 129 9.84 3.82 -3.08
C PRO A 129 9.36 5.23 -3.42
N HIS A 130 9.27 5.58 -4.70
CA HIS A 130 8.81 6.89 -5.16
C HIS A 130 7.29 7.09 -5.05
N GLN A 131 6.52 6.02 -4.87
CA GLN A 131 5.07 6.05 -4.73
C GLN A 131 4.61 5.79 -3.29
N LEU A 132 5.52 5.47 -2.37
CA LEU A 132 5.16 5.13 -0.99
C LEU A 132 4.37 6.22 -0.29
N ASP A 133 4.73 7.50 -0.44
CA ASP A 133 3.97 8.59 0.19
C ASP A 133 2.52 8.61 -0.33
N HIS A 134 2.30 8.27 -1.61
CA HIS A 134 0.97 8.15 -2.20
C HIS A 134 0.24 6.88 -1.71
N ASP A 135 0.90 5.72 -1.72
CA ASP A 135 0.32 4.45 -1.25
C ASP A 135 -0.11 4.53 0.23
N LEU A 136 0.70 5.16 1.09
CA LEU A 136 0.36 5.37 2.50
C LEU A 136 -0.84 6.30 2.68
N LEU A 137 -0.95 7.36 1.87
CA LEU A 137 -2.11 8.26 1.90
C LEU A 137 -3.38 7.59 1.36
N ILE A 138 -3.28 6.68 0.40
CA ILE A 138 -4.40 5.83 -0.04
C ILE A 138 -4.94 5.00 1.13
N ALA A 139 -4.05 4.49 1.99
CA ALA A 139 -4.47 3.78 3.20
C ALA A 139 -5.21 4.70 4.19
N ASP A 140 -4.73 5.93 4.38
CA ASP A 140 -5.34 6.91 5.29
C ASP A 140 -6.74 7.32 4.83
N ILE A 141 -6.92 7.65 3.55
CA ILE A 141 -8.23 8.09 3.05
C ILE A 141 -9.26 6.95 2.96
N ALA A 142 -8.83 5.68 2.99
CA ALA A 142 -9.72 4.54 2.84
C ALA A 142 -10.83 4.52 3.90
N GLU A 143 -10.52 4.89 5.14
CA GLU A 143 -11.50 4.89 6.23
C GLU A 143 -12.60 5.95 6.04
N HIS A 144 -12.25 7.11 5.47
CA HIS A 144 -13.23 8.12 5.06
C HIS A 144 -14.25 7.54 4.07
N PHE A 145 -13.76 6.84 3.06
CA PHE A 145 -14.63 6.28 2.05
C PHE A 145 -15.43 5.07 2.51
N LYS A 146 -14.83 4.20 3.35
CA LYS A 146 -15.55 3.07 3.97
C LYS A 146 -16.74 3.55 4.81
N ARG A 147 -16.57 4.62 5.59
CA ARG A 147 -17.68 5.23 6.34
C ARG A 147 -18.69 5.94 5.46
N ARG A 148 -18.23 6.64 4.42
CA ARG A 148 -19.11 7.37 3.50
C ARG A 148 -19.96 6.45 2.63
N PHE A 149 -19.46 5.27 2.28
CA PHE A 149 -20.12 4.28 1.43
C PHE A 149 -20.27 2.93 2.16
N PRO A 150 -21.11 2.88 3.21
CA PRO A 150 -21.28 1.65 3.99
C PRO A 150 -21.81 0.52 3.10
N GLY A 151 -21.27 -0.68 3.32
CA GLY A 151 -21.61 -1.87 2.53
C GLY A 151 -20.88 -1.99 1.18
N GLN A 152 -20.03 -1.01 0.81
CA GLN A 152 -19.09 -1.19 -0.29
C GLN A 152 -17.74 -1.71 0.21
N GLN A 153 -17.16 -2.64 -0.53
CA GLN A 153 -15.83 -3.18 -0.30
C GLN A 153 -14.78 -2.28 -0.96
N TRP A 154 -13.77 -1.92 -0.18
CA TRP A 154 -12.61 -1.18 -0.66
C TRP A 154 -11.59 -2.13 -1.27
N THR A 155 -11.17 -1.86 -2.50
CA THR A 155 -10.04 -2.56 -3.15
C THR A 155 -8.98 -1.56 -3.56
N ASN A 156 -7.74 -1.80 -3.11
CA ASN A 156 -6.59 -1.00 -3.52
C ASN A 156 -6.25 -1.25 -5.00
N GLY A 157 -5.95 -0.19 -5.75
CA GLY A 157 -5.62 -0.24 -7.17
C GLY A 157 -4.44 -1.15 -7.52
N ARG A 158 -3.53 -1.39 -6.57
CA ARG A 158 -2.40 -2.32 -6.72
C ARG A 158 -2.81 -3.78 -6.91
N TYR A 159 -4.03 -4.14 -6.53
CA TYR A 159 -4.63 -5.46 -6.76
C TYR A 159 -5.47 -5.53 -8.02
N LEU A 160 -5.71 -4.39 -8.68
CA LEU A 160 -6.42 -4.33 -9.94
C LEU A 160 -5.46 -4.55 -11.10
N SER A 161 -6.00 -5.08 -12.19
CA SER A 161 -5.33 -5.34 -13.45
C SER A 161 -6.25 -4.99 -14.62
N ASP A 162 -5.70 -4.90 -15.82
CA ASP A 162 -6.48 -4.62 -17.03
C ASP A 162 -7.56 -5.70 -17.28
N GLN A 163 -7.31 -6.93 -16.84
CA GLN A 163 -8.28 -8.04 -16.90
C GLN A 163 -9.55 -7.76 -16.09
N ASN A 164 -9.51 -6.82 -15.13
CA ASN A 164 -10.69 -6.40 -14.39
C ASN A 164 -11.59 -5.43 -15.18
N GLY A 165 -11.25 -5.12 -16.44
CA GLY A 165 -12.07 -4.31 -17.36
C GLY A 165 -11.92 -2.80 -17.20
N PHE A 166 -10.88 -2.35 -16.50
CA PHE A 166 -10.55 -0.94 -16.34
C PHE A 166 -9.64 -0.47 -17.48
N LYS A 167 -10.03 0.59 -18.19
CA LYS A 167 -9.17 1.21 -19.23
C LYS A 167 -8.00 1.99 -18.64
N LYS A 168 -8.19 2.48 -17.42
CA LYS A 168 -7.16 3.02 -16.53
C LYS A 168 -7.42 2.44 -15.16
N ILE A 169 -6.41 1.84 -14.55
CA ILE A 169 -6.47 1.38 -13.17
C ILE A 169 -6.62 2.60 -12.23
N PRO A 170 -7.69 2.69 -11.44
CA PRO A 170 -7.83 3.69 -10.39
C PRO A 170 -6.87 3.44 -9.23
N ASP A 171 -6.62 4.44 -8.40
CA ASP A 171 -5.79 4.28 -7.20
C ASP A 171 -6.48 3.36 -6.16
N ALA A 172 -7.80 3.42 -6.11
CA ALA A 172 -8.64 2.45 -5.40
C ALA A 172 -10.05 2.43 -5.98
N VAL A 173 -10.83 1.41 -5.62
CA VAL A 173 -12.24 1.29 -5.98
C VAL A 173 -13.09 0.89 -4.78
N LEU A 174 -14.35 1.33 -4.79
CA LEU A 174 -15.42 0.85 -3.92
C LEU A 174 -16.48 0.15 -4.77
N GLN A 175 -16.86 -1.06 -4.36
CA GLN A 175 -17.87 -1.88 -5.03
C GLN A 175 -18.68 -2.69 -4.02
N ARG A 176 -19.97 -2.89 -4.26
CA ARG A 176 -20.78 -3.81 -3.43
C ARG A 176 -20.38 -5.26 -3.67
N THR A 177 -20.29 -5.63 -4.95
CA THR A 177 -19.80 -6.94 -5.40
C THR A 177 -18.81 -6.77 -6.54
N ALA A 178 -18.00 -7.80 -6.81
CA ALA A 178 -17.04 -7.78 -7.91
C ALA A 178 -17.69 -7.63 -9.30
N ALA A 179 -19.00 -7.91 -9.44
CA ALA A 179 -19.74 -7.74 -10.68
C ALA A 179 -20.26 -6.30 -10.89
N ASP A 180 -20.44 -5.53 -9.82
CA ASP A 180 -21.00 -4.18 -9.89
C ASP A 180 -20.05 -3.19 -10.54
N ARG A 181 -20.60 -2.08 -11.04
CA ARG A 181 -19.78 -0.92 -11.41
C ARG A 181 -19.19 -0.29 -10.15
N ALA A 182 -17.98 0.24 -10.29
CA ALA A 182 -17.19 0.78 -9.21
C ALA A 182 -17.29 2.29 -9.10
N ILE A 183 -17.23 2.78 -7.86
CA ILE A 183 -16.79 4.13 -7.58
C ILE A 183 -15.26 4.11 -7.54
N ALA A 184 -14.64 4.76 -8.52
CA ALA A 184 -13.20 4.91 -8.60
C ALA A 184 -12.72 6.08 -7.72
N ILE A 185 -11.61 5.87 -7.00
CA ILE A 185 -10.94 6.88 -6.20
C ILE A 185 -9.60 7.21 -6.87
N GLU A 186 -9.33 8.50 -7.04
CA GLU A 186 -8.10 9.03 -7.62
C GLU A 186 -7.47 10.05 -6.67
N LEU A 187 -6.28 9.77 -6.15
CA LEU A 187 -5.54 10.66 -5.27
C LEU A 187 -4.53 11.49 -6.07
N GLU A 188 -4.77 12.80 -6.13
CA GLU A 188 -3.89 13.74 -6.82
C GLU A 188 -3.17 14.68 -5.86
N LEU A 189 -1.87 14.41 -5.68
CA LEU A 189 -0.97 15.18 -4.81
C LEU A 189 -0.22 16.28 -5.56
N THR A 190 0.07 16.06 -6.84
CA THR A 190 0.86 16.99 -7.67
C THR A 190 0.16 17.26 -9.00
N GLY A 191 0.36 18.46 -9.55
CA GLY A 191 -0.27 18.81 -10.82
C GLY A 191 0.37 18.08 -12.00
N LYS A 192 -0.42 17.38 -12.80
CA LYS A 192 -0.01 16.83 -14.11
C LYS A 192 -0.27 17.82 -15.24
N SER A 193 0.23 17.56 -16.46
CA SER A 193 -0.05 18.42 -17.62
C SER A 193 -1.54 18.38 -18.01
N ALA A 194 -2.03 19.42 -18.69
CA ALA A 194 -3.43 19.46 -19.14
C ALA A 194 -3.75 18.32 -20.11
N ARG A 195 -2.82 17.99 -21.01
CA ARG A 195 -2.92 16.82 -21.91
C ARG A 195 -3.09 15.54 -21.11
N ARG A 196 -2.23 15.31 -20.11
CA ARG A 196 -2.28 14.11 -19.28
C ARG A 196 -3.62 13.98 -18.53
N TYR A 197 -4.19 15.08 -18.05
CA TYR A 197 -5.50 15.05 -17.42
C TYR A 197 -6.62 14.70 -18.41
N ARG A 198 -6.60 15.25 -19.62
CA ARG A 198 -7.58 14.86 -20.66
C ARG A 198 -7.52 13.37 -20.96
N ASP A 199 -6.33 12.81 -21.08
CA ASP A 199 -6.14 11.37 -21.35
C ASP A 199 -6.72 10.52 -20.20
N ILE A 200 -6.41 10.89 -18.94
CA ILE A 200 -6.93 10.21 -17.75
C ILE A 200 -8.46 10.29 -17.67
N VAL A 201 -9.02 11.49 -17.86
CA VAL A 201 -10.48 11.73 -17.82
C VAL A 201 -11.18 10.91 -18.90
N ALA A 202 -10.65 10.89 -20.12
CA ALA A 202 -11.20 10.10 -21.22
C ALA A 202 -11.16 8.60 -20.92
N ALA A 203 -10.04 8.08 -20.40
CA ALA A 203 -9.90 6.68 -20.04
C ALA A 203 -10.88 6.26 -18.94
N LEU A 204 -11.04 7.09 -17.89
CA LEU A 204 -11.97 6.83 -16.79
C LEU A 204 -13.43 6.89 -17.26
N ARG A 205 -13.81 7.94 -17.98
CA ARG A 205 -15.19 8.15 -18.47
C ARG A 205 -15.65 7.05 -19.42
N THR A 206 -14.74 6.50 -20.21
CA THR A 206 -15.05 5.44 -21.17
C THR A 206 -14.83 4.04 -20.62
N SER A 207 -14.49 3.89 -19.33
CA SER A 207 -14.36 2.59 -18.69
C SER A 207 -15.74 2.05 -18.29
N PRO A 208 -16.17 0.88 -18.82
CA PRO A 208 -17.52 0.35 -18.57
C PRO A 208 -17.72 -0.06 -17.11
N ARG A 209 -16.63 -0.34 -16.39
CA ARG A 209 -16.63 -0.79 -15.00
C ARG A 209 -16.75 0.35 -13.99
N ILE A 210 -16.66 1.61 -14.39
CA ILE A 210 -16.69 2.76 -13.48
C ILE A 210 -18.03 3.46 -13.62
N GLU A 211 -18.75 3.65 -12.52
CA GLU A 211 -19.99 4.46 -12.48
C GLU A 211 -19.74 5.90 -12.05
N LYS A 212 -18.72 6.12 -11.23
CA LYS A 212 -18.37 7.44 -10.70
C LYS A 212 -16.88 7.49 -10.36
N VAL A 213 -16.29 8.67 -10.45
CA VAL A 213 -14.91 8.94 -10.05
C VAL A 213 -14.92 10.04 -8.98
N ILE A 214 -14.26 9.78 -7.85
CA ILE A 214 -14.00 10.76 -6.81
C ILE A 214 -12.52 11.11 -6.84
N TYR A 215 -12.21 12.35 -7.20
CA TYR A 215 -10.87 12.90 -7.10
C TYR A 215 -10.63 13.46 -5.69
N VAL A 216 -9.63 12.90 -5.01
CA VAL A 216 -9.09 13.42 -3.76
C VAL A 216 -7.90 14.31 -4.08
N THR A 217 -7.99 15.60 -3.77
CA THR A 217 -7.00 16.59 -4.23
C THR A 217 -6.28 17.27 -3.09
N ALA A 218 -4.95 17.39 -3.21
CA ALA A 218 -4.13 18.08 -2.22
C ALA A 218 -4.34 19.60 -2.22
N SER A 219 -4.84 20.20 -3.30
CA SER A 219 -5.12 21.64 -3.41
C SER A 219 -6.29 21.97 -4.34
N HIS A 220 -6.95 23.12 -4.14
CA HIS A 220 -7.95 23.63 -5.08
C HIS A 220 -7.35 23.93 -6.46
N ALA A 221 -6.07 24.30 -6.53
CA ALA A 221 -5.39 24.53 -7.80
C ALA A 221 -5.32 23.25 -8.65
N ILE A 222 -4.98 22.12 -8.02
CA ILE A 222 -5.00 20.80 -8.66
C ILE A 222 -6.42 20.45 -9.09
N GLY A 223 -7.40 20.56 -8.19
CA GLY A 223 -8.81 20.29 -8.50
C GLY A 223 -9.32 21.07 -9.71
N ARG A 224 -9.09 22.40 -9.74
CA ARG A 224 -9.48 23.25 -10.88
C ARG A 224 -8.80 22.84 -12.19
N LYS A 225 -7.56 22.37 -12.14
CA LYS A 225 -6.85 21.91 -13.34
C LYS A 225 -7.49 20.65 -13.92
N ILE A 226 -7.92 19.73 -13.06
CA ILE A 226 -8.67 18.53 -13.47
C ILE A 226 -10.07 18.92 -13.97
N MET A 227 -10.79 19.79 -13.25
CA MET A 227 -12.08 20.32 -13.69
C MET A 227 -11.98 20.98 -15.07
N SER A 228 -10.93 21.75 -15.32
CA SER A 228 -10.69 22.37 -16.64
C SER A 228 -10.49 21.32 -17.74
N ALA A 229 -9.87 20.19 -17.44
CA ALA A 229 -9.74 19.08 -18.38
C ALA A 229 -11.07 18.34 -18.61
N ILE A 230 -11.97 18.32 -17.62
CA ILE A 230 -13.31 17.73 -17.72
C ILE A 230 -14.25 18.62 -18.53
N GLU A 231 -14.21 19.93 -18.26
CA GLU A 231 -15.07 20.96 -18.85
C GLU A 231 -14.62 21.39 -20.26
N GLY A 232 -13.34 21.21 -20.59
CA GLY A 232 -12.77 21.61 -21.87
C GLY A 232 -12.35 23.08 -21.97
N TYR A 233 -12.54 23.87 -20.91
CA TYR A 233 -12.08 25.26 -20.80
C TYR A 233 -11.41 25.55 -19.46
N GLN A 234 -10.71 26.67 -19.35
CA GLN A 234 -10.06 27.07 -18.11
C GLN A 234 -11.09 27.49 -17.05
N VAL A 235 -11.18 26.72 -15.98
CA VAL A 235 -12.15 26.94 -14.90
C VAL A 235 -11.69 28.08 -13.97
N PRO A 236 -12.51 29.12 -13.74
CA PRO A 236 -12.15 30.24 -12.88
C PRO A 236 -12.15 29.87 -11.38
N PHE A 237 -11.65 30.78 -10.54
CA PHE A 237 -11.78 30.64 -9.09
C PHE A 237 -13.24 30.67 -8.66
N GLY A 238 -13.61 29.87 -7.64
CA GLY A 238 -14.99 29.81 -7.13
C GLY A 238 -16.00 29.10 -8.03
N HIS A 239 -15.56 28.53 -9.17
CA HIS A 239 -16.43 27.75 -10.05
C HIS A 239 -17.10 26.60 -9.29
N ARG A 240 -18.44 26.52 -9.42
CA ARG A 240 -19.24 25.44 -8.85
C ARG A 240 -19.32 24.29 -9.85
N PHE A 241 -18.40 23.34 -9.71
CA PHE A 241 -18.38 22.14 -10.54
C PHE A 241 -19.58 21.23 -10.21
N ARG A 242 -20.27 20.73 -11.24
CA ARG A 242 -21.38 19.77 -11.10
C ARG A 242 -21.23 18.68 -12.14
N SER A 243 -21.19 17.44 -11.69
CA SER A 243 -21.16 16.26 -12.55
C SER A 243 -21.72 15.06 -11.80
N ASP A 244 -22.53 14.24 -12.46
CA ASP A 244 -22.99 12.97 -11.89
C ASP A 244 -21.87 11.92 -11.85
N PHE A 245 -20.90 12.05 -12.77
CA PHE A 245 -19.80 11.10 -12.92
C PHE A 245 -18.54 11.51 -12.15
N PHE A 246 -18.25 12.80 -12.02
CA PHE A 246 -17.05 13.29 -11.34
C PHE A 246 -17.39 14.02 -10.04
N GLU A 247 -16.69 13.68 -8.98
CA GLU A 247 -16.75 14.37 -7.69
C GLU A 247 -15.36 14.77 -7.23
N PHE A 248 -15.27 15.83 -6.42
CA PHE A 248 -14.03 16.32 -5.86
C PHE A 248 -14.14 16.45 -4.34
N VAL A 249 -13.17 15.88 -3.65
CA VAL A 249 -13.00 15.99 -2.19
C VAL A 249 -11.58 16.48 -1.91
N ARG A 250 -11.40 17.26 -0.84
CA ARG A 250 -10.06 17.70 -0.43
C ARG A 250 -9.39 16.62 0.42
N LEU A 251 -8.09 16.38 0.19
CA LEU A 251 -7.34 15.43 1.01
C LEU A 251 -7.45 15.74 2.51
N THR A 252 -7.38 17.02 2.88
CA THR A 252 -7.55 17.48 4.26
C THR A 252 -8.90 17.13 4.87
N GLU A 253 -9.94 16.98 4.06
CA GLU A 253 -11.27 16.56 4.53
C GLU A 253 -11.28 15.06 4.84
N CYS A 254 -10.71 14.24 3.96
CA CYS A 254 -10.59 12.80 4.21
C CYS A 254 -9.75 12.48 5.46
N LEU A 255 -8.70 13.27 5.72
CA LEU A 255 -7.80 13.05 6.85
C LEU A 255 -8.35 13.53 8.20
N LYS A 256 -9.37 14.41 8.24
CA LYS A 256 -9.96 14.88 9.50
C LYS A 256 -10.56 13.77 10.32
N ASP A 257 -11.08 12.75 9.64
CA ASP A 257 -11.77 11.66 10.31
C ASP A 257 -10.86 10.61 10.95
N ILE A 258 -9.54 10.74 10.75
CA ILE A 258 -8.53 9.83 11.30
C ILE A 258 -8.06 10.33 12.68
N ALA A 259 -8.31 11.59 13.01
CA ALA A 259 -7.96 12.13 14.32
C ALA A 259 -8.90 11.53 15.38
N PRO A 260 -8.37 10.84 16.42
CA PRO A 260 -9.21 10.46 17.54
C PRO A 260 -9.80 11.73 18.17
N ALA A 261 -11.09 11.67 18.54
CA ALA A 261 -11.66 12.64 19.44
C ALA A 261 -10.76 12.72 20.67
N ARG A 262 -10.15 13.89 20.90
CA ARG A 262 -9.29 14.15 22.04
C ARG A 262 -10.10 14.12 23.33
#